data_AF-A0A090TB60-F1
#
_entry.id   AF-A0A090TB60-F1
#
_cell.length_a   1.000
_cell.length_b   1.000
_cell.length_c   1.000
_cell.angle_alpha   90.00
_cell.angle_beta   90.00
_cell.angle_gamma   90.00
#
_symmetry.space_group_name_H-M   'P 1'
#
loop_
_entity.id
_entity.type
_entity.pdbx_description
1 polymer ?
#
loop_
_entity_poly.entity_id
_entity_poly.type
_entity_poly.pdbx_seq_one_letter_code
_entity_poly.pdbx_strand_id
1 'polypeptide(L)'
;MVEQIPDKLGVTIDEISLELTHQRPIAKDVFSAWGEEAVRTATESHNRKQVLLVGIEAHICVHQTACELINAGYEVHLVTDAVSSRTPDNKELALKRLTQEGAILTSTEMALFELQRVARGNQFRALLKLIK
;
A
#
# COMPACT_ATOMS: atom_id res chain seq x y z
N MET A 1 1.85 0.69 -9.02
CA MET A 1 3.10 0.37 -8.29
C MET A 1 4.13 1.47 -8.55
N VAL A 2 5.04 1.74 -7.59
CA VAL A 2 6.06 2.80 -7.72
C VAL A 2 7.44 2.29 -7.32
N GLU A 3 8.49 2.88 -7.89
CA GLU A 3 9.90 2.56 -7.59
C GLU A 3 10.66 3.84 -7.26
N GLN A 4 11.36 3.85 -6.12
CA GLN A 4 12.15 5.01 -5.68
C GLN A 4 13.52 4.96 -6.36
N ILE A 5 13.83 5.91 -7.26
CA ILE A 5 15.12 6.02 -8.00
C ILE A 5 15.70 4.64 -8.40
N PRO A 6 15.00 3.87 -9.26
CA PRO A 6 15.33 2.46 -9.53
C PRO A 6 16.75 2.23 -10.06
N ASP A 7 17.33 3.19 -10.79
CA ASP A 7 18.73 3.12 -11.24
C ASP A 7 19.75 3.02 -10.09
N LYS A 8 19.37 3.44 -8.87
CA LYS A 8 20.21 3.45 -7.67
C LYS A 8 19.79 2.41 -6.64
N LEU A 9 18.49 2.19 -6.47
CA LEU A 9 17.94 1.30 -5.44
C LEU A 9 17.47 -0.06 -5.97
N GLY A 10 17.52 -0.26 -7.29
CA GLY A 10 16.98 -1.44 -7.95
C GLY A 10 15.49 -1.32 -8.26
N VAL A 11 15.05 -2.23 -9.12
CA VAL A 11 13.62 -2.40 -9.46
C VAL A 11 12.90 -3.24 -8.42
N THR A 12 11.57 -3.30 -8.53
CA THR A 12 10.73 -4.20 -7.75
C THR A 12 11.18 -5.66 -7.96
N ILE A 13 11.29 -6.41 -6.87
CA ILE A 13 11.70 -7.83 -6.88
C ILE A 13 10.77 -8.70 -7.73
N ASP A 14 11.31 -9.78 -8.28
CA ASP A 14 10.61 -10.68 -9.20
C ASP A 14 9.38 -11.34 -8.56
N GLU A 15 9.45 -11.69 -7.28
CA GLU A 15 8.34 -12.31 -6.53
C GLU A 15 7.08 -11.45 -6.51
N ILE A 16 7.20 -10.13 -6.73
CA ILE A 16 6.07 -9.20 -6.82
C ILE A 16 5.84 -8.78 -8.27
N SER A 17 6.89 -8.48 -9.02
CA SER A 17 6.75 -7.94 -10.38
C SER A 17 6.10 -8.93 -11.35
N LEU A 18 6.35 -10.24 -11.17
CA LEU A 18 5.76 -11.31 -11.99
C LEU A 18 4.26 -11.50 -11.74
N GLU A 19 3.75 -11.10 -10.57
CA GLU A 19 2.31 -11.12 -10.27
C GLU A 19 1.59 -9.84 -10.76
N LEU A 20 2.35 -8.81 -11.13
CA LEU A 20 1.85 -7.49 -11.54
C LEU A 20 2.14 -7.17 -13.01
N THR A 21 2.23 -8.18 -13.88
CA THR A 21 2.59 -8.05 -15.31
C THR A 21 1.72 -7.08 -16.12
N HIS A 22 0.51 -6.78 -15.65
CA HIS A 22 -0.40 -5.82 -16.28
C HIS A 22 -0.17 -4.36 -15.84
N GLN A 23 0.73 -4.12 -14.91
CA GLN A 23 1.09 -2.79 -14.42
C GLN A 23 2.54 -2.49 -14.75
N ARG A 24 2.81 -1.25 -15.18
CA ARG A 24 4.18 -0.74 -15.30
C ARG A 24 4.52 0.03 -14.03
N PRO A 25 5.67 -0.24 -13.38
CA PRO A 25 6.14 0.58 -12.27
C PRO A 25 6.32 2.04 -12.71
N ILE A 26 5.95 2.98 -11.84
CA ILE A 26 6.23 4.41 -12.03
C ILE A 26 7.46 4.74 -11.19
N ALA A 27 8.55 5.15 -11.84
CA ALA A 27 9.73 5.66 -11.15
C ALA A 27 9.43 7.03 -10.53
N LYS A 28 9.91 7.26 -9.31
CA LYS A 28 9.80 8.54 -8.60
C LYS A 28 11.08 8.88 -7.85
N ASP A 29 11.33 10.16 -7.67
CA ASP A 29 12.41 10.68 -6.82
C ASP A 29 11.89 11.39 -5.56
N VAL A 30 10.60 11.69 -5.48
CA VAL A 30 9.90 12.15 -4.28
C VAL A 30 9.50 10.98 -3.36
N PHE A 31 9.50 11.20 -2.04
CA PHE A 31 9.18 10.14 -1.07
C PHE A 31 7.71 9.74 -1.09
N SER A 32 6.79 10.72 -1.08
CA SER A 32 5.36 10.46 -1.24
C SER A 32 5.06 9.97 -2.66
N ALA A 33 4.38 8.84 -2.79
CA ALA A 33 3.86 8.39 -4.09
C ALA A 33 2.78 9.34 -4.61
N TRP A 34 2.00 9.99 -3.74
CA TRP A 34 0.99 10.99 -4.14
C TRP A 34 1.61 12.30 -4.65
N GLY A 35 2.86 12.56 -4.25
CA GLY A 35 3.66 13.68 -4.74
C GLY A 35 4.08 13.53 -6.21
N GLU A 36 4.08 12.31 -6.75
CA GLU A 36 4.37 12.02 -8.16
C GLU A 36 3.11 12.18 -9.02
N GLU A 37 3.17 13.06 -10.03
CA GLU A 37 2.02 13.41 -10.87
C GLU A 37 1.46 12.18 -11.59
N ALA A 38 2.33 11.33 -12.16
CA ALA A 38 1.89 10.13 -12.86
C ALA A 38 1.13 9.16 -11.94
N VAL A 39 1.53 9.06 -10.67
CA VAL A 39 0.84 8.22 -9.67
C VAL A 39 -0.50 8.84 -9.29
N ARG A 40 -0.55 10.16 -9.10
CA ARG A 40 -1.78 10.88 -8.78
C ARG A 40 -2.81 10.69 -9.88
N THR A 41 -2.45 10.96 -11.14
CA THR A 41 -3.33 10.78 -12.29
C THR A 41 -3.82 9.34 -12.41
N ALA A 42 -2.92 8.35 -12.25
CA ALA A 42 -3.31 6.94 -12.28
C ALA A 42 -4.30 6.60 -11.15
N THR A 43 -4.05 7.09 -9.93
CA THR A 43 -4.91 6.84 -8.77
C THR A 43 -6.30 7.45 -8.96
N GLU A 44 -6.37 8.71 -9.40
CA GLU A 44 -7.64 9.42 -9.66
C GLU A 44 -8.45 8.77 -10.77
N SER A 45 -7.79 8.18 -11.78
CA SER A 45 -8.46 7.50 -12.89
C SER A 45 -9.29 6.28 -12.47
N HIS A 46 -8.99 5.67 -11.32
CA HIS A 46 -9.76 4.54 -10.80
C HIS A 46 -11.13 4.95 -10.23
N ASN A 47 -11.36 6.25 -9.99
CA ASN A 47 -12.59 6.77 -9.37
C ASN A 47 -12.96 6.04 -8.07
N ARG A 48 -11.95 5.73 -7.24
CA ARG A 48 -12.10 5.11 -5.91
C ARG A 48 -11.60 6.07 -4.84
N LYS A 49 -12.19 5.98 -3.65
CA LYS A 49 -11.77 6.78 -2.48
C LYS A 49 -11.06 5.97 -1.40
N GLN A 50 -11.12 4.64 -1.45
CA GLN A 50 -10.44 3.76 -0.51
C GLN A 50 -9.13 3.27 -1.13
N VAL A 51 -8.05 3.29 -0.36
CA VAL A 51 -6.72 2.84 -0.78
C VAL A 51 -6.18 1.84 0.22
N LEU A 52 -5.84 0.64 -0.25
CA LEU A 52 -4.98 -0.28 0.49
C LEU A 52 -3.53 0.12 0.24
N LEU A 53 -2.81 0.53 1.29
CA LEU A 53 -1.43 0.97 1.20
C LEU A 53 -0.48 -0.07 1.79
N VAL A 54 0.51 -0.46 0.99
CA VAL A 54 1.54 -1.47 1.31
C VAL A 54 2.94 -0.96 0.90
N GLY A 55 3.99 -1.57 1.42
CA GLY A 55 5.37 -1.34 0.97
C GLY A 55 6.33 -0.80 2.02
N ILE A 56 7.43 -0.20 1.56
CA ILE A 56 8.54 0.26 2.40
C ILE A 56 9.04 1.65 1.94
N GLU A 57 9.70 2.44 2.79
CA GLU A 57 9.78 2.26 4.26
C GLU A 57 8.56 2.88 4.95
N ALA A 58 8.07 2.22 6.00
CA ALA A 58 6.88 2.62 6.77
C ALA A 58 6.96 4.09 7.22
N HIS A 59 8.12 4.49 7.76
CA HIS A 59 8.37 5.81 8.35
C HIS A 59 8.77 6.90 7.34
N ILE A 60 8.94 6.57 6.06
CA ILE A 60 9.38 7.52 5.02
C ILE A 60 8.33 7.59 3.92
N CYS A 61 8.43 6.72 2.91
CA CYS A 61 7.59 6.77 1.71
C CYS A 61 6.13 6.45 2.05
N VAL A 62 5.89 5.39 2.83
CA VAL A 62 4.53 4.98 3.21
C VAL A 62 3.87 6.05 4.07
N HIS A 63 4.59 6.58 5.07
CA HIS A 63 4.07 7.64 5.93
C HIS A 63 3.66 8.88 5.13
N GLN A 64 4.57 9.44 4.32
CA GLN A 64 4.28 10.66 3.55
C GLN A 64 3.15 10.43 2.53
N THR A 65 3.14 9.26 1.88
CA THR A 65 2.06 8.88 0.95
C THR A 65 0.70 8.83 1.65
N ALA A 66 0.62 8.18 2.81
CA ALA A 66 -0.63 8.06 3.56
C ALA A 66 -1.14 9.43 4.02
N CYS A 67 -0.28 10.27 4.61
CA CYS A 67 -0.67 11.61 5.05
C CYS A 67 -1.22 12.46 3.90
N GLU A 68 -0.56 12.45 2.74
CA GLU A 68 -1.01 13.24 1.58
C GLU A 68 -2.30 12.69 0.97
N LEU A 69 -2.47 11.37 0.90
CA LEU A 69 -3.72 10.74 0.48
C LEU A 69 -4.89 11.10 1.41
N ILE A 70 -4.67 11.05 2.72
CA ILE A 70 -5.68 11.43 3.73
C ILE A 70 -6.05 12.91 3.57
N ASN A 71 -5.06 13.79 3.43
CA ASN A 71 -5.29 15.22 3.18
C ASN A 71 -6.03 15.48 1.86
N ALA A 72 -5.84 14.62 0.85
CA ALA A 72 -6.59 14.64 -0.41
C ALA A 72 -7.99 13.99 -0.32
N GLY A 73 -8.42 13.57 0.87
CA GLY A 73 -9.75 13.01 1.12
C GLY A 73 -9.91 11.54 0.74
N TYR A 74 -8.83 10.77 0.68
CA TYR A 74 -8.88 9.32 0.56
C TYR A 74 -8.95 8.64 1.92
N GLU A 75 -9.64 7.51 1.98
CA GLU A 75 -9.66 6.62 3.12
C GLU A 75 -8.51 5.62 2.97
N VAL A 76 -7.46 5.80 3.78
CA VAL A 76 -6.25 4.98 3.72
C VAL A 76 -6.34 3.82 4.69
N HIS A 77 -6.34 2.61 4.15
CA HIS A 77 -6.21 1.35 4.88
C HIS A 77 -4.76 0.87 4.80
N LEU A 78 -4.04 0.99 5.91
CA LEU A 78 -2.64 0.58 6.01
C LEU A 78 -2.54 -0.89 6.36
N VAL A 79 -2.03 -1.71 5.43
CA VAL A 79 -1.92 -3.17 5.59
C VAL A 79 -0.64 -3.49 6.35
N THR A 80 -0.75 -3.63 7.67
CA THR A 80 0.38 -3.58 8.61
C THR A 80 1.36 -4.76 8.50
N ASP A 81 0.90 -5.91 8.03
CA ASP A 81 1.72 -7.10 7.73
C ASP A 81 2.40 -7.04 6.35
N ALA A 82 2.00 -6.09 5.49
CA ALA A 82 2.62 -5.80 4.20
C ALA A 82 3.39 -4.45 4.18
N VAL A 83 3.68 -3.90 5.36
CA VAL A 83 4.46 -2.67 5.54
C VAL A 83 5.65 -2.93 6.46
N SER A 84 6.81 -2.39 6.10
CA SER A 84 8.04 -2.60 6.89
C SER A 84 8.99 -1.41 6.89
N SER A 85 9.96 -1.42 7.80
CA SER A 85 11.10 -0.50 7.87
C SER A 85 12.36 -1.30 8.22
N ARG A 86 13.53 -0.70 8.01
CA ARG A 86 14.80 -1.34 8.38
C ARG A 86 14.88 -1.70 9.87
N THR A 87 14.30 -0.88 10.75
CA THR A 87 14.23 -1.17 12.19
C THR A 87 12.77 -1.33 12.65
N PRO A 88 12.50 -2.23 13.63
CA PRO A 88 11.18 -2.38 14.22
C PRO A 88 10.65 -1.09 14.86
N ASP A 89 11.51 -0.35 15.56
CA ASP A 89 11.16 0.91 16.23
C ASP A 89 10.64 1.96 15.24
N ASN A 90 11.26 2.06 14.06
CA ASN A 90 10.80 2.97 13.01
C ASN A 90 9.45 2.54 12.45
N LYS A 91 9.22 1.23 12.29
CA LYS A 91 7.89 0.71 11.89
C LYS A 91 6.85 1.06 12.96
N GLU A 92 7.12 0.79 14.22
CA GLU A 92 6.18 1.05 15.32
C GLU A 92 5.84 2.54 15.44
N LEU A 93 6.84 3.42 15.34
CA LEU A 93 6.64 4.86 15.33
C LEU A 93 5.75 5.31 14.17
N ALA A 94 6.00 4.80 12.96
CA ALA A 94 5.20 5.12 11.79
C ALA A 94 3.74 4.68 11.94
N LEU A 95 3.50 3.46 12.44
CA LEU A 95 2.14 2.96 12.66
C LEU A 95 1.38 3.83 13.65
N LYS A 96 1.98 4.15 14.81
CA LYS A 96 1.38 5.03 15.83
C LYS A 96 1.02 6.39 15.26
N ARG A 97 1.95 6.99 14.51
CA ARG A 97 1.73 8.32 13.92
C ARG A 97 0.64 8.28 12.86
N LEU A 98 0.67 7.29 11.95
CA LEU A 98 -0.34 7.18 10.89
C LEU A 98 -1.75 6.95 11.43
N THR A 99 -1.91 6.20 12.52
CA THR A 99 -3.20 6.10 13.20
C THR A 99 -3.70 7.45 13.71
N GLN A 100 -2.82 8.29 14.27
CA GLN A 100 -3.19 9.63 14.74
C GLN A 100 -3.56 10.57 13.58
N GLU A 101 -2.93 10.40 12.41
CA GLU A 101 -3.22 11.17 11.20
C GLU A 101 -4.51 10.67 10.49
N GLY A 102 -5.12 9.57 10.95
CA GLY A 102 -6.41 9.07 10.44
C GLY A 102 -6.32 7.85 9.52
N ALA A 103 -5.17 7.20 9.41
CA ALA A 103 -5.07 5.92 8.70
C ALA A 103 -5.77 4.80 9.48
N ILE A 104 -6.52 3.95 8.77
CA ILE A 104 -7.16 2.75 9.31
C ILE A 104 -6.13 1.63 9.25
N LEU A 105 -5.78 1.05 10.40
CA LEU A 105 -4.90 -0.12 10.43
C LEU A 105 -5.67 -1.38 10.10
N THR A 106 -5.14 -2.17 9.16
CA THR A 106 -5.67 -3.48 8.80
C THR A 106 -4.53 -4.49 8.63
N SER A 107 -4.87 -5.75 8.40
CA SER A 107 -3.95 -6.80 7.97
C SER A 107 -4.40 -7.35 6.62
N THR A 108 -3.54 -8.14 5.97
CA THR A 108 -3.88 -8.78 4.70
C THR A 108 -5.13 -9.64 4.86
N GLU A 109 -5.22 -10.42 5.93
CA GLU A 109 -6.39 -11.25 6.24
C GLU A 109 -7.65 -10.43 6.51
N MET A 110 -7.56 -9.37 7.33
CA MET A 110 -8.70 -8.50 7.63
C MET A 110 -9.24 -7.84 6.35
N ALA A 111 -8.38 -7.23 5.55
CA ALA A 111 -8.78 -6.54 4.32
C ALA A 111 -9.47 -7.49 3.32
N LEU A 112 -8.94 -8.70 3.13
CA LEU A 112 -9.54 -9.69 2.23
C LEU A 112 -10.94 -10.11 2.70
N PHE A 113 -11.14 -10.35 4.00
CA PHE A 113 -12.44 -10.78 4.52
C PHE A 113 -13.45 -9.65 4.68
N GLU A 114 -13.01 -8.42 4.94
CA GLU A 114 -13.86 -7.21 4.91
C GLU A 114 -14.46 -6.98 3.51
N LEU A 115 -13.66 -7.19 2.45
CA LEU A 115 -14.13 -7.13 1.07
C LEU A 115 -15.08 -8.28 0.73
N GLN A 116 -14.76 -9.50 1.18
CA GLN A 116 -15.55 -10.70 0.89
C GLN A 116 -16.93 -10.68 1.57
N ARG A 117 -17.02 -10.23 2.83
CA ARG A 117 -18.21 -10.17 3.71
C ARG A 117 -18.95 -11.48 4.01
N VAL A 118 -18.93 -12.45 3.10
CA VAL A 118 -19.69 -13.71 3.19
C VAL A 118 -18.77 -14.93 3.13
N ALA A 119 -18.87 -15.81 4.11
CA ALA A 119 -18.09 -17.04 4.21
C ALA A 119 -18.65 -18.19 3.34
N ARG A 120 -18.98 -17.91 2.08
CA ARG A 120 -19.54 -18.90 1.14
C ARG A 120 -19.17 -18.61 -0.32
N GLY A 121 -19.25 -19.64 -1.15
CA GLY A 121 -19.01 -19.56 -2.59
C GLY A 121 -17.56 -19.79 -3.00
N ASN A 122 -17.32 -19.79 -4.31
CA ASN A 122 -16.01 -20.12 -4.89
C ASN A 122 -14.96 -19.06 -4.59
N GLN A 123 -15.33 -17.78 -4.50
CA GLN A 123 -14.41 -16.68 -4.16
C GLN A 123 -13.87 -16.84 -2.74
N PHE A 124 -14.74 -17.09 -1.75
CA PHE A 124 -14.31 -17.39 -0.37
C PHE A 124 -13.31 -18.56 -0.32
N ARG A 125 -13.58 -19.65 -1.05
CA ARG A 125 -12.66 -20.80 -1.12
C ARG A 125 -11.32 -20.46 -1.76
N ALA A 126 -11.30 -19.53 -2.72
CA ALA A 126 -10.06 -19.04 -3.33
C ALA A 126 -9.25 -18.19 -2.35
N LEU A 127 -9.91 -17.28 -1.61
CA LEU A 127 -9.27 -16.45 -0.57
C LEU A 127 -8.62 -17.30 0.53
N LEU A 128 -9.26 -18.39 0.96
CA LEU A 128 -8.68 -19.31 1.95
C LEU A 128 -7.34 -19.94 1.52
N LYS A 129 -7.01 -19.94 0.22
CA LYS A 129 -5.72 -20.44 -0.27
C LYS A 129 -4.61 -19.40 -0.16
N LEU A 130 -4.95 -18.12 0.03
CA LEU A 130 -4.01 -17.01 0.12
C LEU A 130 -3.56 -16.73 1.56
N ILE A 131 -4.34 -17.17 2.55
CA ILE A 131 -4.12 -16.87 3.99
C ILE A 131 -3.51 -18.07 4.75
N LYS A 132 -3.38 -19.23 4.10
CA LYS A 132 -2.87 -20.47 4.71
C LYS A 132 -1.36 -20.58 4.67
#